data_AF-A0AAV3Y2T4-F1
#
_entry.id   AF-A0AAV3Y2T4-F1
#
_cell.length_a   1.000
_cell.length_b   1.000
_cell.length_c   1.000
_cell.angle_alpha   90.00
_cell.angle_beta   90.00
_cell.angle_gamma   90.00
#
_symmetry.space_group_name_H-M   'P 1'
#
loop_
_entity.id
_entity.type
_entity.pdbx_description
1 polymer ?
#
loop_
_entity_poly.entity_id
_entity_poly.type
_entity_poly.pdbx_seq_one_letter_code
_entity_poly.pdbx_strand_id
1 'polypeptide(L)'
;MQTVRTGTFADQVRTVERMVHTEKYDFIQVITRAQGKVQTIILHYQKQMADMKRSCSPGPNGVRSVMTFDKVFNLIDVHVTAAVYKNVALLNSRTMEHPGFFGAFFLYGNSDFKLFS
;
A
#
# COMPACT_ATOMS: atom_id res chain seq x y z
N MET A 1 -34.48 12.71 5.44
CA MET A 1 -33.13 12.19 5.76
C MET A 1 -33.02 10.81 5.13
N GLN A 2 -32.48 10.73 3.91
CA GLN A 2 -32.35 9.47 3.18
C GLN A 2 -31.14 8.71 3.72
N THR A 3 -31.38 7.53 4.28
CA THR A 3 -30.36 6.58 4.66
C THR A 3 -29.65 6.13 3.38
N VAL A 4 -28.44 6.63 3.14
CA VAL A 4 -27.57 6.11 2.08
C VAL A 4 -27.27 4.67 2.47
N ARG A 5 -27.87 3.72 1.76
CA ARG A 5 -27.48 2.30 1.86
C ARG A 5 -26.03 2.22 1.38
N THR A 6 -25.09 2.23 2.32
CA THR A 6 -23.74 1.76 2.05
C THR A 6 -23.89 0.30 1.62
N GLY A 7 -23.47 -0.02 0.39
CA GLY A 7 -23.52 -1.38 -0.12
C GLY A 7 -22.81 -2.35 0.83
N THR A 8 -23.14 -3.63 0.72
CA THR A 8 -22.49 -4.68 1.53
C THR A 8 -20.98 -4.67 1.29
N PHE A 9 -20.20 -5.27 2.19
CA PHE A 9 -18.75 -5.44 1.97
C PHE A 9 -18.45 -6.10 0.60
N ALA A 10 -19.29 -7.05 0.18
CA ALA A 10 -19.20 -7.68 -1.14
C ALA A 10 -19.40 -6.68 -2.30
N ASP A 11 -20.31 -5.71 -2.15
CA ASP A 11 -20.54 -4.65 -3.15
C ASP A 11 -19.35 -3.69 -3.23
N GLN A 12 -18.73 -3.38 -2.10
CA GLN A 12 -17.52 -2.55 -2.03
C GLN A 12 -16.34 -3.25 -2.71
N VAL A 13 -16.12 -4.53 -2.41
CA VAL A 13 -15.12 -5.38 -3.06
C VAL A 13 -15.32 -5.42 -4.58
N ARG A 14 -16.56 -5.66 -5.02
CA ARG A 14 -16.91 -5.69 -6.45
C ARG A 14 -16.67 -4.35 -7.13
N THR A 15 -16.79 -3.25 -6.39
CA THR A 15 -16.48 -1.91 -6.89
C THR A 15 -14.98 -1.76 -7.14
N VAL A 16 -14.14 -2.14 -6.18
CA VAL A 16 -12.68 -2.09 -6.34
C VAL A 16 -12.20 -3.00 -7.47
N GLU A 17 -12.81 -4.17 -7.63
CA GLU A 17 -12.50 -5.06 -8.76
C GLU A 17 -12.84 -4.46 -10.11
N ARG A 18 -13.97 -3.76 -10.21
CA ARG A 18 -14.30 -3.03 -11.43
C ARG A 18 -13.28 -1.95 -11.73
N MET A 19 -12.73 -1.31 -10.68
CA MET A 19 -11.71 -0.28 -10.84
C MET A 19 -10.41 -0.85 -11.42
N VAL A 20 -10.03 -2.10 -11.11
CA VAL A 20 -8.88 -2.77 -11.75
C VAL A 20 -9.05 -2.87 -13.27
N HIS A 21 -10.26 -3.20 -13.71
CA HIS A 21 -10.55 -3.42 -15.12
C HIS A 21 -10.79 -2.12 -15.89
N THR A 22 -10.86 -0.98 -15.20
CA THR A 22 -10.93 0.33 -15.82
C THR A 22 -9.53 0.90 -15.97
N GLU A 23 -9.12 1.29 -17.18
CA GLU A 23 -7.82 1.93 -17.48
C GLU A 23 -7.58 3.25 -16.71
N LYS A 24 -8.61 3.77 -16.05
CA LYS A 24 -8.56 4.99 -15.25
C LYS A 24 -7.71 4.87 -13.98
N TYR A 25 -7.52 3.66 -13.45
CA TYR A 25 -6.87 3.45 -12.14
C TYR A 25 -5.68 2.51 -12.26
N ASP A 26 -4.62 3.01 -12.90
CA ASP A 26 -3.34 2.32 -13.14
C ASP A 26 -2.55 1.96 -11.87
N PHE A 27 -2.94 2.44 -10.70
CA PHE A 27 -2.29 2.07 -9.44
C PHE A 27 -2.87 0.80 -8.80
N ILE A 28 -4.02 0.28 -9.26
CA ILE A 28 -4.60 -0.95 -8.72
C ILE A 28 -4.03 -2.12 -9.52
N GLN A 29 -3.17 -2.92 -8.89
CA GLN A 29 -2.31 -3.85 -9.64
C GLN A 29 -2.72 -5.31 -9.43
N VAL A 30 -3.02 -5.70 -8.19
CA VAL A 30 -3.33 -7.09 -7.85
C VAL A 30 -4.50 -7.15 -6.90
N ILE A 31 -5.45 -8.05 -7.17
CA ILE A 31 -6.49 -8.48 -6.23
C ILE A 31 -6.34 -9.98 -6.04
N THR A 32 -6.04 -10.39 -4.81
CA THR A 32 -5.87 -11.81 -4.46
C THR A 32 -7.15 -12.35 -3.82
N ARG A 33 -7.69 -13.42 -4.39
CA ARG A 33 -8.79 -14.21 -3.84
C ARG A 33 -8.31 -15.64 -3.66
N ALA A 34 -8.39 -16.17 -2.44
CA ALA A 34 -8.11 -17.56 -2.16
C ALA A 34 -9.05 -18.06 -1.07
N GLN A 35 -9.51 -19.31 -1.19
CA GLN A 35 -10.36 -19.93 -0.18
C GLN A 35 -9.63 -19.98 1.17
N GLY A 36 -10.29 -19.53 2.23
CA GLY A 36 -9.71 -19.48 3.58
C GLY A 36 -8.66 -18.38 3.78
N LYS A 37 -8.42 -17.50 2.80
CA LYS A 37 -7.57 -16.31 2.96
C LYS A 37 -8.40 -15.04 2.88
N VAL A 38 -7.99 -14.07 3.69
CA VAL A 38 -8.47 -12.70 3.61
C VAL A 38 -8.18 -12.12 2.21
N GLN A 39 -9.18 -11.47 1.62
CA GLN A 39 -8.98 -10.75 0.38
C GLN A 39 -7.95 -9.63 0.59
N THR A 40 -6.97 -9.58 -0.32
CA THR A 40 -5.92 -8.58 -0.29
C THR A 40 -5.86 -7.85 -1.63
N ILE A 41 -5.81 -6.53 -1.59
CA ILE A 41 -5.62 -5.67 -2.76
C ILE A 41 -4.27 -4.97 -2.61
N ILE A 42 -3.45 -5.04 -3.65
CA ILE A 42 -2.14 -4.37 -3.69
C ILE A 42 -2.25 -3.19 -4.65
N LEU A 43 -1.93 -2.01 -4.11
CA LEU A 43 -1.94 -0.75 -4.82
C LEU A 43 -0.51 -0.23 -4.97
N HIS A 44 -0.06 -0.02 -6.20
CA HIS A 44 1.17 0.70 -6.48
C HIS A 44 1.18 1.23 -7.90
N TYR A 45 1.87 2.35 -8.12
CA TYR A 45 2.29 2.73 -9.47
C TYR A 45 3.52 1.93 -9.88
N GLN A 46 3.66 1.61 -11.17
CA GLN A 46 4.86 0.93 -11.68
C GLN A 46 6.14 1.75 -11.44
N LYS A 47 6.04 3.08 -11.56
CA LYS A 47 7.14 4.00 -11.25
C LYS A 47 7.59 3.88 -9.78
N GLN A 48 6.65 3.78 -8.83
CA GLN A 48 7.00 3.58 -7.42
C GLN A 48 7.77 2.27 -7.19
N MET A 49 7.40 1.20 -7.90
CA MET A 49 8.15 -0.07 -7.82
C MET A 49 9.53 0.00 -8.43
N ALA A 50 9.69 0.73 -9.55
CA ALA A 50 11.00 0.99 -10.13
C ALA A 50 11.90 1.79 -9.17
N ASP A 51 11.35 2.86 -8.57
CA ASP A 51 12.07 3.71 -7.62
C ASP A 51 12.45 2.94 -6.35
N MET A 52 11.55 2.11 -5.81
CA MET A 52 11.85 1.23 -4.69
C MET A 52 12.94 0.22 -5.01
N LYS A 53 12.87 -0.48 -6.15
CA LYS A 53 13.88 -1.45 -6.57
C LYS A 53 15.25 -0.80 -6.70
N ARG A 54 15.30 0.39 -7.32
CA ARG A 54 16.53 1.15 -7.48
C ARG A 54 17.11 1.59 -6.14
N SER A 55 16.27 2.03 -5.21
CA SER A 55 16.69 2.55 -3.91
C SER A 55 17.12 1.44 -2.93
N CYS A 56 16.41 0.30 -2.95
CA CYS A 56 16.69 -0.82 -2.04
C CYS A 56 17.80 -1.76 -2.53
N SER A 57 18.24 -1.62 -3.78
CA SER A 57 19.41 -2.32 -4.29
C SER A 57 20.68 -1.67 -3.72
N PRO A 58 21.68 -2.45 -3.25
CA PRO A 58 22.91 -1.88 -2.74
C PRO A 58 23.62 -1.08 -3.84
N GLY A 59 23.83 0.21 -3.60
CA GLY A 59 24.66 1.05 -4.47
C GLY A 59 26.15 0.73 -4.32
N PRO A 60 27.03 1.33 -5.15
CA PRO A 60 28.47 1.09 -5.13
C PRO A 60 29.15 1.37 -3.77
N ASN A 61 28.52 2.18 -2.91
CA ASN A 61 29.03 2.52 -1.58
C ASN A 61 28.35 1.71 -0.44
N GLY A 62 27.56 0.69 -0.76
CA GLY A 62 26.95 -0.20 0.24
C GLY A 62 25.84 0.41 1.10
N VAL A 63 25.53 1.71 0.96
CA VAL A 63 24.43 2.35 1.68
C VAL A 63 23.11 1.81 1.13
N ARG A 64 22.38 1.05 1.96
CA ARG A 64 21.08 0.49 1.61
C ARG A 64 19.99 1.45 2.09
N SER A 65 19.02 1.74 1.23
CA SER A 65 17.76 2.31 1.70
C SER A 65 17.11 1.38 2.71
N VAL A 66 16.63 1.95 3.81
CA VAL A 66 15.81 1.24 4.78
C VAL A 66 14.38 1.22 4.23
N MET A 67 13.83 0.03 4.07
CA MET A 67 12.43 -0.21 3.75
C MET A 67 11.73 -0.71 5.01
N THR A 68 10.64 -0.05 5.39
CA THR A 68 9.79 -0.43 6.50
C THR A 68 8.37 -0.63 6.00
N PHE A 69 7.63 -1.53 6.62
CA PHE A 69 6.19 -1.63 6.43
C PHE A 69 5.54 -1.12 7.70
N ASP A 70 4.70 -0.11 7.55
CA ASP A 70 3.97 0.46 8.67
C ASP A 70 2.48 0.14 8.51
N LYS A 71 1.85 -0.30 9.60
CA LYS A 71 0.40 -0.54 9.64
C LYS A 71 -0.26 0.80 9.91
N VAL A 72 -0.44 1.56 8.85
CA VAL A 72 -0.97 2.90 8.95
C VAL A 72 -2.49 2.79 8.76
N PHE A 73 -3.20 2.80 9.88
CA PHE A 73 -4.64 3.05 10.04
C PHE A 73 -5.67 2.10 9.39
N ASN A 74 -6.87 2.11 9.98
CA ASN A 74 -8.06 1.49 9.42
C ASN A 74 -8.77 2.52 8.53
N LEU A 75 -9.00 2.19 7.27
CA LEU A 75 -9.91 2.93 6.39
C LEU A 75 -11.28 2.25 6.47
N ILE A 76 -12.13 2.73 7.37
CA ILE A 76 -13.43 2.13 7.67
C ILE A 76 -13.22 0.67 8.13
N ASP A 77 -13.69 -0.32 7.36
CA ASP A 77 -13.62 -1.75 7.66
C ASP A 77 -12.40 -2.43 7.00
N VAL A 78 -11.52 -1.66 6.37
CA VAL A 78 -10.35 -2.15 5.64
C VAL A 78 -9.08 -1.74 6.37
N HIS A 79 -8.20 -2.69 6.64
CA HIS A 79 -6.88 -2.40 7.17
C HIS A 79 -5.94 -2.03 6.05
N VAL A 80 -5.11 -1.01 6.29
CA VAL A 80 -4.10 -0.55 5.34
C VAL A 80 -2.72 -0.76 5.93
N THR A 81 -1.84 -1.38 5.16
CA THR A 81 -0.41 -1.38 5.41
C THR A 81 0.27 -0.63 4.29
N ALA A 82 1.12 0.35 4.62
CA ALA A 82 1.90 1.09 3.65
C ALA A 82 3.36 0.64 3.74
N ALA A 83 3.96 0.33 2.59
CA ALA A 83 5.41 0.30 2.48
C ALA A 83 5.93 1.74 2.51
N VAL A 84 6.95 2.00 3.31
CA VAL A 84 7.65 3.27 3.40
C VAL A 84 9.14 3.00 3.23
N TYR A 85 9.84 3.88 2.51
CA TYR A 85 11.28 3.75 2.34
C TYR A 85 11.97 5.11 2.40
N LYS A 86 13.20 5.15 2.90
CA LYS A 86 14.05 6.35 2.83
C LYS A 86 14.92 6.30 1.59
N ASN A 87 14.85 7.32 0.74
CA ASN A 87 15.75 7.41 -0.41
C ASN A 87 17.08 8.05 0.02
N VAL A 88 18.10 7.22 0.20
CA VAL A 88 19.43 7.66 0.65
C VAL A 88 20.21 8.43 -0.41
N ALA A 89 19.76 8.39 -1.67
CA ALA A 89 20.37 9.16 -2.75
C ALA A 89 19.90 10.63 -2.78
N LEU A 90 18.90 10.99 -1.97
CA LEU A 90 18.36 12.34 -1.89
C LEU A 90 18.60 12.92 -0.51
N LEU A 91 18.94 14.21 -0.46
CA LEU A 91 18.97 14.99 0.77
C LEU A 91 17.99 16.14 0.63
N ASN A 92 17.13 16.30 1.64
CA ASN A 92 16.27 17.46 1.73
C ASN A 92 17.16 18.70 2.00
N SER A 93 17.07 19.72 1.15
CA SER A 93 17.92 20.91 1.25
C SER A 93 17.68 21.75 2.50
N ARG A 94 16.52 21.62 3.14
CA ARG A 94 16.18 22.36 4.37
C ARG A 94 16.61 21.60 5.63
N THR A 95 16.34 20.30 5.69
CA THR A 95 16.58 19.50 6.90
C THR A 95 17.92 18.76 6.88
N MET A 96 18.57 18.66 5.71
CA MET A 96 19.75 17.83 5.48
C MET A 96 19.53 16.35 5.82
N GLU A 97 18.28 15.89 5.81
CA GLU A 97 17.90 14.50 6.05
C GLU A 97 17.41 13.81 4.78
N HIS A 98 17.53 12.48 4.75
CA HIS A 98 16.98 11.65 3.68
C HIS A 98 15.43 11.63 3.75
N PRO A 99 14.73 12.05 2.68
CA PRO A 99 13.28 12.06 2.67
C PRO A 99 12.70 10.64 2.68
N GLY A 100 11.56 10.48 3.37
CA GLY A 100 10.73 9.28 3.32
C GLY A 100 9.78 9.30 2.13
N PHE A 101 9.52 8.14 1.55
CA PHE A 101 8.64 7.94 0.39
C PHE A 101 7.68 6.80 0.66
N PHE A 102 6.49 6.89 0.06
CA PHE A 102 5.53 5.79 0.04
C PHE A 102 5.79 4.83 -1.12
N GLY A 103 5.76 3.55 -0.79
CA GLY A 103 5.79 2.42 -1.71
C GLY A 103 4.40 1.89 -2.00
N ALA A 104 4.29 0.57 -2.09
CA ALA A 104 3.02 -0.12 -2.26
C ALA A 104 2.13 -0.03 -1.01
N PHE A 105 0.82 0.01 -1.23
CA PHE A 105 -0.19 -0.14 -0.18
C PHE A 105 -0.86 -1.50 -0.29
N PHE A 106 -1.12 -2.10 0.86
CA PHE A 106 -1.79 -3.39 1.01
C PHE A 106 -3.09 -3.16 1.77
N LEU A 107 -4.22 -3.38 1.09
CA LEU A 107 -5.54 -3.32 1.68
C LEU A 107 -6.02 -4.74 1.95
N TYR A 108 -6.54 -5.00 3.14
CA TYR A 108 -7.07 -6.32 3.49
C TYR A 108 -8.19 -6.22 4.53
N GLY A 109 -9.21 -7.08 4.39
CA GLY A 109 -10.37 -7.11 5.30
C GLY A 109 -10.15 -8.09 6.45
N ASN A 110 -10.48 -7.72 7.70
CA ASN A 110 -10.17 -8.52 8.90
C ASN A 110 -8.66 -8.77 9.10
N SER A 111 -8.00 -7.91 9.88
CA SER A 111 -6.70 -8.26 10.42
C SER A 111 -6.92 -9.18 11.63
N ASP A 112 -6.45 -10.43 11.56
CA ASP A 112 -6.36 -11.34 12.72
C ASP A 112 -5.29 -10.89 13.74
N PHE A 113 -5.01 -9.59 13.82
CA PHE A 113 -4.22 -9.06 14.92
C PHE A 113 -5.11 -9.06 16.16
N LYS A 114 -5.17 -10.21 16.84
CA LYS A 114 -5.28 -10.18 18.30
C LYS A 114 -4.12 -9.30 18.76
N LEU A 115 -4.43 -8.04 19.09
CA LEU A 115 -3.57 -7.23 19.92
C LEU A 115 -3.34 -8.10 21.17
N PHE A 116 -2.10 -8.55 21.37
CA PHE A 116 -1.71 -9.02 22.69
C PHE A 116 -1.80 -7.78 23.58
N SER A 117 -2.95 -7.65 24.24
CA SER A 117 -3.19 -6.76 25.37
C SER A 117 -2.40 -7.24 26.58
#